data_AF-A0A178Z8V9-F1
#
_entry.id   AF-A0A178Z8V9-F1
#
_cell.length_a   1.000
_cell.length_b   1.000
_cell.length_c   1.000
_cell.angle_alpha   90.00
_cell.angle_beta   90.00
_cell.angle_gamma   90.00
#
_symmetry.space_group_name_H-M   'P 1'
#
loop_
_entity.id
_entity.type
_entity.pdbx_description
1 polymer ?
#
loop_
_entity_poly.entity_id
_entity_poly.type
_entity_poly.pdbx_seq_one_letter_code
_entity_poly.pdbx_strand_id
1 'polypeptide(L)'
;MRSPPQHAAIELEDLATSPSERLLRWGAAEPLLSPSDSRVGSPPETTTAPGFVKSRAARLLSKLRTESEPGLTNAQLMLTNHDLRPVEAQRRQWTAWSFVAFWIADAFNINTWMIASTMLTSGLAWWHALICILIGYSISAMLVCLTGRIGATYHISFPVVSRASFGIWGSLWPVFNRAAMACVWYGVQAWIGGQCITLMIRSIWPSFYTLHNSIPHSGTNTRDFVGFFIFWVASLPAIWLPVHKIRYLFVVKSYFVPVAGLSLFAWAVGRAHGMGPIVTKPATASGSTLAREWLVGIMSAIANFATVIVNNPDFSRFARTPRDAFWTQFFTIPIGFVVTSFVGIVVSSSSKVIYGTAIWNPLDLLSQFLLDDATSAERFGVFIIALAFALAQLGTNIAANSVSAGTDMAALLPKYLNIRRGGYICAIVGLCMCPWNLLKSSNHFTTYLSAYSVFLSSIAGVIICDYYLVRKGYYSLRNLYSARAGSPYYYHLGISWRAYTSYICGVLINIVGFAGAIGAKVPIGANYIYRVDFFAGFLVSSIVYYLLCWLKPVPATSSVWCEKGDEADNRFSVINPLLGEGLDEEMSTEITRTDGRAGSEKVMEDEDK
;
A
#
# COMPACT_ATOMS: atom_id res chain seq x y z
N MET A 1 12.85 -23.20 -48.65
CA MET A 1 14.12 -22.64 -48.16
C MET A 1 13.97 -21.13 -48.02
N ARG A 2 13.78 -20.67 -46.78
CA ARG A 2 13.88 -19.27 -46.37
C ARG A 2 14.83 -19.27 -45.17
N SER A 3 15.82 -18.40 -45.19
CA SER A 3 16.84 -18.25 -44.15
C SER A 3 16.21 -17.91 -42.78
N PRO A 4 16.79 -18.39 -41.67
CA PRO A 4 16.28 -18.09 -40.33
C PRO A 4 16.66 -16.66 -39.91
N PRO A 5 15.90 -16.03 -38.99
CA PRO A 5 16.16 -14.67 -38.53
C PRO A 5 17.46 -14.58 -37.73
N GLN A 6 18.25 -13.53 -38.00
CA GLN A 6 19.60 -13.26 -37.48
C GLN A 6 19.73 -13.19 -35.94
N HIS A 7 18.63 -13.13 -35.20
CA HIS A 7 18.66 -13.16 -33.73
C HIS A 7 18.94 -14.55 -33.13
N ALA A 8 18.69 -15.63 -33.86
CA ALA A 8 18.92 -16.99 -33.38
C ALA A 8 20.37 -17.49 -33.57
N ALA A 9 21.18 -16.78 -34.37
CA ALA A 9 22.58 -17.13 -34.59
C ALA A 9 23.52 -16.57 -33.51
N ILE A 10 23.08 -15.53 -32.77
CA ILE A 10 23.90 -14.87 -31.75
C ILE A 10 23.91 -15.69 -30.44
N GLU A 11 22.86 -16.44 -30.13
CA GLU A 11 22.75 -17.19 -28.88
C GLU A 11 23.55 -18.51 -28.82
N LEU A 12 24.04 -19.03 -29.97
CA LEU A 12 24.77 -20.30 -30.01
C LEU A 12 26.31 -20.16 -29.99
N GLU A 13 26.86 -19.00 -30.34
CA GLU A 13 28.31 -18.73 -30.25
C GLU A 13 28.76 -18.28 -28.84
N ASP A 14 27.86 -17.76 -28.01
CA ASP A 14 28.17 -17.25 -26.65
C ASP A 14 28.37 -18.35 -25.58
N LEU A 15 28.08 -19.60 -25.92
CA LEU A 15 28.31 -20.76 -25.04
C LEU A 15 29.73 -21.35 -25.18
N ALA A 16 30.53 -20.88 -26.14
CA ALA A 16 31.86 -21.43 -26.43
C ALA A 16 33.05 -20.55 -25.99
N THR A 17 32.82 -19.37 -25.40
CA THR A 17 33.90 -18.43 -25.05
C THR A 17 34.10 -18.25 -23.55
N SER A 18 35.38 -18.12 -23.17
CA SER A 18 35.84 -18.09 -21.78
C SER A 18 35.45 -16.79 -21.04
N PRO A 19 35.31 -16.81 -19.70
CA PRO A 19 34.83 -15.65 -18.93
C PRO A 19 35.69 -14.38 -19.06
N SER A 20 36.98 -14.52 -19.35
CA SER A 20 37.92 -13.40 -19.51
C SER A 20 37.74 -12.64 -20.83
N GLU A 21 37.31 -13.30 -21.90
CA GLU A 21 37.06 -12.65 -23.20
C GLU A 21 35.75 -11.84 -23.22
N ARG A 22 34.76 -12.22 -22.38
CA ARG A 22 33.51 -11.46 -22.22
C ARG A 22 33.73 -10.09 -21.58
N LEU A 23 34.69 -10.00 -20.65
CA LEU A 23 35.04 -8.74 -19.98
C LEU A 23 35.76 -7.76 -20.92
N LEU A 24 36.56 -8.26 -21.87
CA LEU A 24 37.22 -7.42 -22.88
C LEU A 24 36.25 -6.87 -23.93
N ARG A 25 35.22 -7.64 -24.31
CA ARG A 25 34.19 -7.18 -25.26
C ARG A 25 33.24 -6.12 -24.68
N TRP A 26 33.01 -6.12 -23.36
CA TRP A 26 32.24 -5.06 -22.68
C TRP A 26 33.01 -3.74 -22.54
N GLY A 27 34.33 -3.73 -22.73
CA GLY A 27 35.14 -2.51 -22.74
C GLY A 27 35.24 -1.80 -24.10
N ALA A 28 34.77 -2.42 -25.19
CA ALA A 28 34.97 -1.93 -26.56
C ALA A 28 33.69 -1.48 -27.28
N ALA A 29 32.55 -1.39 -26.58
CA ALA A 29 31.28 -0.95 -27.15
C ALA A 29 30.92 0.48 -26.70
N GLU A 30 31.69 1.47 -27.17
CA GLU A 30 31.24 2.85 -27.29
C GLU A 30 30.56 3.02 -28.67
N PRO A 31 29.36 3.63 -28.78
CA PRO A 31 28.84 3.98 -30.09
C PRO A 31 29.47 5.28 -30.59
N LEU A 32 30.08 5.16 -31.77
CA LEU A 32 30.36 6.23 -32.72
C LEU A 32 29.16 7.19 -32.85
N LEU A 33 29.26 8.36 -32.24
CA LEU A 33 28.54 9.57 -32.67
C LEU A 33 29.55 10.46 -33.38
N SER A 34 29.40 10.59 -34.69
CA SER A 34 30.13 11.55 -35.51
C SER A 34 29.78 12.99 -35.08
N PRO A 35 30.76 13.89 -34.95
CA PRO A 35 30.46 15.31 -34.84
C PRO A 35 30.23 15.85 -36.26
N SER A 36 28.97 15.98 -36.67
CA SER A 36 28.63 16.86 -37.79
C SER A 36 28.70 18.31 -37.32
N ASP A 37 29.68 19.03 -37.84
CA ASP A 37 29.78 20.48 -37.79
C ASP A 37 28.43 21.16 -38.09
N SER A 38 27.82 21.74 -37.07
CA SER A 38 26.97 22.92 -37.23
C SER A 38 27.29 23.86 -36.07
N ARG A 39 27.87 25.00 -36.41
CA ARG A 39 28.18 26.10 -35.49
C ARG A 39 26.88 26.60 -34.86
N VAL A 40 26.55 26.10 -33.67
CA VAL A 40 25.56 26.71 -32.79
C VAL A 40 26.31 27.67 -31.88
N GLY A 41 25.97 28.95 -31.98
CA GLY A 41 26.58 30.02 -31.21
C GLY A 41 26.54 29.76 -29.71
N SER A 42 27.49 30.37 -29.01
CA SER A 42 27.56 30.45 -27.56
C SER A 42 26.18 30.68 -26.92
N PRO A 43 25.84 29.97 -25.83
CA PRO A 43 24.60 30.21 -25.12
C PRO A 43 24.57 31.67 -24.63
N PRO A 44 23.42 32.37 -24.68
CA PRO A 44 23.33 33.70 -24.12
C PRO A 44 23.65 33.61 -22.62
N GLU A 45 24.57 34.46 -22.18
CA GLU A 45 24.85 34.68 -20.77
C GLU A 45 23.52 34.90 -20.04
N THR A 46 23.19 33.95 -19.17
CA THR A 46 22.06 34.10 -18.26
C THR A 46 22.44 35.23 -17.31
N THR A 47 21.80 36.38 -17.52
CA THR A 47 21.85 37.52 -16.62
C THR A 47 21.37 37.03 -15.26
N THR A 48 22.31 36.79 -14.37
CA THR A 48 22.04 36.38 -13.00
C THR A 48 21.38 37.56 -12.29
N ALA A 49 20.10 37.41 -11.97
CA ALA A 49 19.40 38.35 -11.09
C ALA A 49 20.19 38.48 -9.76
N PRO A 50 20.31 39.69 -9.19
CA PRO A 50 21.19 39.96 -8.06
C PRO A 50 20.88 39.05 -6.86
N GLY A 51 21.94 38.39 -6.39
CA GLY A 51 21.88 37.33 -5.40
C GLY A 51 21.35 37.80 -4.05
N PHE A 52 20.16 37.34 -3.68
CA PHE A 52 19.80 37.21 -2.28
C PHE A 52 20.74 36.19 -1.63
N VAL A 53 21.48 36.61 -0.60
CA VAL A 53 22.31 35.74 0.24
C VAL A 53 21.40 34.64 0.80
N LYS A 54 21.47 33.44 0.21
CA LYS A 54 20.71 32.28 0.70
C LYS A 54 21.18 31.98 2.12
N SER A 55 20.30 32.27 3.09
CA SER A 55 20.44 31.90 4.50
C SER A 55 20.99 30.47 4.64
N ARG A 56 21.71 30.17 5.74
CA ARG A 56 22.16 28.79 6.04
C ARG A 56 21.01 27.78 5.93
N ALA A 57 19.80 28.19 6.33
CA ALA A 57 18.57 27.41 6.16
C ALA A 57 18.22 27.16 4.68
N ALA A 58 18.33 28.17 3.81
CA ALA A 58 18.07 28.03 2.38
C ALA A 58 19.10 27.11 1.69
N ARG A 59 20.37 27.13 2.12
CA ARG A 59 21.40 26.19 1.67
C ARG A 59 21.17 24.75 2.15
N LEU A 60 20.71 24.57 3.39
CA LEU A 60 20.33 23.26 3.90
C LEU A 60 19.11 22.71 3.16
N LEU A 61 18.08 23.53 2.98
CA LEU A 61 16.87 23.18 2.23
C LEU A 61 17.18 22.84 0.77
N SER A 62 18.12 23.54 0.11
CA SER A 62 18.52 23.18 -1.25
C SER A 62 19.22 21.83 -1.33
N LYS A 63 20.00 21.43 -0.31
CA LYS A 63 20.61 20.09 -0.24
C LYS A 63 19.58 18.99 0.00
N LEU A 64 18.49 19.30 0.68
CA LEU A 64 17.39 18.38 0.94
C LEU A 64 16.41 18.25 -0.24
N ARG A 65 16.52 19.08 -1.28
CA ARG A 65 15.62 18.98 -2.44
C ARG A 65 15.83 17.68 -3.20
N THR A 66 14.74 17.10 -3.68
CA THR A 66 14.78 16.03 -4.67
C THR A 66 15.16 16.59 -6.03
N GLU A 67 15.73 15.76 -6.90
CA GLU A 67 15.97 16.12 -8.29
C GLU A 67 14.64 16.42 -9.00
N SER A 68 14.63 17.48 -9.80
CA SER A 68 13.48 17.97 -10.55
C SER A 68 13.93 18.53 -11.89
N GLU A 69 13.06 18.45 -12.90
CA GLU A 69 13.37 19.06 -14.21
C GLU A 69 13.60 20.58 -14.08
N PRO A 70 14.57 21.13 -14.82
CA PRO A 70 14.75 22.58 -14.89
C PRO A 70 13.51 23.27 -15.47
N GLY A 71 13.15 24.45 -14.94
CA GLY A 71 12.06 25.28 -15.47
C GLY A 71 10.66 24.99 -14.92
N LEU A 72 10.52 24.10 -13.92
CA LEU A 72 9.23 23.86 -13.26
C LEU A 72 8.83 25.02 -12.33
N THR A 73 7.55 25.41 -12.37
CA THR A 73 6.97 26.39 -11.42
C THR A 73 6.91 25.83 -9.99
N ASN A 74 6.71 26.69 -8.96
CA ASN A 74 6.58 26.16 -7.59
C ASN A 74 5.38 25.22 -7.45
N ALA A 75 4.28 25.50 -8.15
CA ALA A 75 3.11 24.64 -8.16
C ALA A 75 3.42 23.26 -8.78
N GLN A 76 4.14 23.21 -9.90
CA GLN A 76 4.57 21.96 -10.53
C GLN A 76 5.59 21.19 -9.67
N LEU A 77 6.48 21.89 -8.97
CA LEU A 77 7.40 21.28 -7.99
C LEU A 77 6.67 20.65 -6.79
N MET A 78 5.42 21.05 -6.53
CA MET A 78 4.56 20.45 -5.50
C MET A 78 3.66 19.33 -6.04
N LEU A 79 3.73 19.01 -7.34
CA LEU A 79 2.94 17.93 -7.94
C LEU A 79 3.79 16.82 -8.56
N THR A 80 5.07 17.11 -8.83
CA THR A 80 5.95 16.25 -9.62
C THR A 80 7.23 15.93 -8.85
N ASN A 81 7.63 14.67 -8.92
CA ASN A 81 8.99 14.20 -8.68
C ASN A 81 9.19 12.90 -9.49
N HIS A 82 10.42 12.38 -9.53
CA HIS A 82 10.73 11.14 -10.25
C HIS A 82 9.87 9.93 -9.83
N ASP A 83 9.46 9.86 -8.57
CA ASP A 83 8.75 8.71 -8.00
C ASP A 83 7.22 8.78 -8.22
N LEU A 84 6.67 9.97 -8.48
CA LEU A 84 5.25 10.20 -8.73
C LEU A 84 4.87 10.14 -10.20
N ARG A 85 5.81 10.43 -11.11
CA ARG A 85 5.55 10.41 -12.56
C ARG A 85 5.00 9.04 -13.01
N PRO A 86 4.25 9.01 -14.12
CA PRO A 86 3.87 7.75 -14.74
C PRO A 86 5.12 6.89 -14.97
N VAL A 87 5.07 5.62 -14.59
CA VAL A 87 6.22 4.70 -14.69
C VAL A 87 6.59 4.51 -16.16
N GLU A 88 7.84 4.71 -16.54
CA GLU A 88 8.29 4.54 -17.93
C GLU A 88 8.31 3.06 -18.33
N ALA A 89 8.19 2.79 -19.64
CA ALA A 89 8.08 1.43 -20.17
C ALA A 89 9.20 0.49 -19.70
N GLN A 90 10.43 0.99 -19.56
CA GLN A 90 11.58 0.20 -19.10
C GLN A 90 11.45 -0.27 -17.65
N ARG A 91 10.68 0.42 -16.80
CA ARG A 91 10.45 0.04 -15.40
C ARG A 91 9.19 -0.82 -15.21
N ARG A 92 8.36 -1.02 -16.24
CA ARG A 92 7.15 -1.87 -16.25
C ARG A 92 7.49 -3.35 -16.36
N GLN A 93 8.21 -3.86 -15.37
CA GLN A 93 8.84 -5.18 -15.38
C GLN A 93 8.03 -6.26 -14.67
N TRP A 94 6.84 -5.95 -14.15
CA TRP A 94 6.01 -6.92 -13.42
C TRP A 94 5.11 -7.69 -14.39
N THR A 95 5.35 -8.99 -14.46
CA THR A 95 4.54 -9.96 -15.22
C THR A 95 3.46 -10.57 -14.33
N ALA A 96 2.55 -11.36 -14.91
CA ALA A 96 1.57 -12.14 -14.17
C ALA A 96 2.20 -12.93 -13.00
N TRP A 97 3.33 -13.61 -13.24
CA TRP A 97 4.03 -14.37 -12.20
C TRP A 97 4.63 -13.50 -11.09
N SER A 98 4.97 -12.25 -11.38
CA SER A 98 5.42 -11.31 -10.35
C SER A 98 4.29 -11.00 -9.36
N PHE A 99 3.05 -10.84 -9.85
CA PHE A 99 1.87 -10.65 -9.00
C PHE A 99 1.48 -11.92 -8.24
N VAL A 100 1.58 -13.10 -8.86
CA VAL A 100 1.35 -14.37 -8.16
C VAL A 100 2.35 -14.54 -7.00
N ALA A 101 3.65 -14.37 -7.26
CA ALA A 101 4.67 -14.44 -6.21
C ALA A 101 4.46 -13.39 -5.12
N PHE A 102 4.10 -12.16 -5.51
CA PHE A 102 3.75 -11.08 -4.59
C PHE A 102 2.61 -11.46 -3.64
N TRP A 103 1.50 -11.98 -4.17
CA TRP A 103 0.34 -12.32 -3.35
C TRP A 103 0.49 -13.60 -2.55
N ILE A 104 1.26 -14.60 -3.04
CA ILE A 104 1.64 -15.75 -2.20
C ILE A 104 2.50 -15.29 -1.04
N ALA A 105 3.49 -14.43 -1.32
CA ALA A 105 4.32 -13.85 -0.28
C ALA A 105 3.45 -13.05 0.70
N ASP A 106 2.57 -12.17 0.23
CA ASP A 106 1.72 -11.37 1.10
C ASP A 106 0.76 -12.23 1.92
N ALA A 107 0.13 -13.25 1.33
CA ALA A 107 -0.81 -14.14 1.99
C ALA A 107 -0.22 -14.85 3.22
N PHE A 108 0.99 -15.40 3.06
CA PHE A 108 1.72 -16.07 4.13
C PHE A 108 2.37 -15.05 5.07
N ASN A 109 1.54 -14.44 5.91
CA ASN A 109 1.94 -13.54 6.98
C ASN A 109 1.21 -13.92 8.29
N ILE A 110 1.73 -13.44 9.43
CA ILE A 110 1.22 -13.81 10.75
C ILE A 110 -0.12 -13.13 11.07
N ASN A 111 -0.40 -11.94 10.53
CA ASN A 111 -1.69 -11.26 10.77
C ASN A 111 -2.87 -12.03 10.20
N THR A 112 -2.75 -12.55 8.97
CA THR A 112 -3.78 -13.40 8.33
C THR A 112 -4.10 -14.60 9.22
N TRP A 113 -3.05 -15.21 9.78
CA TRP A 113 -3.18 -16.32 10.70
C TRP A 113 -3.95 -15.93 11.97
N MET A 114 -3.56 -14.83 12.61
CA MET A 114 -4.19 -14.30 13.81
C MET A 114 -5.68 -13.96 13.59
N ILE A 115 -6.03 -13.40 12.42
CA ILE A 115 -7.42 -13.13 12.02
C ILE A 115 -8.22 -14.44 11.97
N ALA A 116 -7.69 -15.45 11.28
CA ALA A 116 -8.34 -16.74 11.15
C ALA A 116 -8.54 -17.44 12.51
N SER A 117 -7.50 -17.41 13.37
CA SER A 117 -7.58 -18.01 14.71
C SER A 117 -8.53 -17.25 15.65
N THR A 118 -8.65 -15.92 15.51
CA THR A 118 -9.59 -15.12 16.30
C THR A 118 -11.04 -15.57 16.07
N MET A 119 -11.41 -15.91 14.82
CA MET A 119 -12.75 -16.41 14.49
C MET A 119 -13.13 -17.67 15.28
N LEU A 120 -12.17 -18.56 15.53
CA LEU A 120 -12.38 -19.77 16.34
C LEU A 120 -12.62 -19.43 17.80
N THR A 121 -11.84 -18.49 18.33
CA THR A 121 -12.00 -18.04 19.72
C THR A 121 -13.34 -17.33 19.96
N SER A 122 -13.90 -16.70 18.92
CA SER A 122 -15.25 -16.10 18.94
C SER A 122 -16.39 -17.12 18.85
N GLY A 123 -16.09 -18.41 18.70
CA GLY A 123 -17.09 -19.49 18.73
C GLY A 123 -17.56 -20.00 17.37
N LEU A 124 -16.91 -19.60 16.27
CA LEU A 124 -17.14 -20.19 14.96
C LEU A 124 -16.47 -21.56 14.82
N ALA A 125 -17.12 -22.49 14.13
CA ALA A 125 -16.43 -23.72 13.71
C ALA A 125 -15.41 -23.40 12.61
N TRP A 126 -14.39 -24.26 12.46
CA TRP A 126 -13.28 -24.05 11.53
C TRP A 126 -13.75 -23.80 10.08
N TRP A 127 -14.76 -24.52 9.62
CA TRP A 127 -15.27 -24.40 8.25
C TRP A 127 -16.09 -23.10 8.06
N HIS A 128 -16.82 -22.64 9.08
CA HIS A 128 -17.48 -21.33 9.03
C HIS A 128 -16.43 -20.21 8.89
N ALA A 129 -15.32 -20.32 9.63
CA ALA A 129 -14.21 -19.37 9.53
C ALA A 129 -13.59 -19.35 8.13
N LEU A 130 -13.33 -20.52 7.52
CA LEU A 130 -12.82 -20.59 6.14
C LEU A 130 -13.76 -19.97 5.12
N ILE A 131 -15.06 -20.19 5.24
CA ILE A 131 -16.05 -19.58 4.33
C ILE A 131 -16.06 -18.06 4.51
N CYS A 132 -16.04 -17.56 5.75
CA CYS A 132 -15.97 -16.12 6.02
C CYS A 132 -14.73 -15.48 5.40
N ILE A 133 -13.58 -16.16 5.52
CA ILE A 133 -12.29 -15.76 4.95
C ILE A 133 -12.35 -15.76 3.43
N LEU A 134 -12.87 -16.83 2.82
CA LEU A 134 -13.04 -16.92 1.37
C LEU A 134 -13.91 -15.77 0.85
N ILE A 135 -15.05 -15.50 1.48
CA ILE A 135 -15.94 -14.41 1.09
C ILE A 135 -15.24 -13.05 1.25
N GLY A 136 -14.68 -12.77 2.43
CA GLY A 136 -14.04 -11.49 2.74
C GLY A 136 -12.85 -11.18 1.82
N TYR A 137 -11.96 -12.16 1.58
CA TYR A 137 -10.82 -11.96 0.68
C TYR A 137 -11.21 -12.00 -0.80
N SER A 138 -12.29 -12.67 -1.20
CA SER A 138 -12.80 -12.58 -2.58
C SER A 138 -13.34 -11.18 -2.87
N ILE A 139 -14.09 -10.59 -1.94
CA ILE A 139 -14.57 -9.21 -2.05
C ILE A 139 -13.39 -8.23 -2.04
N SER A 140 -12.42 -8.45 -1.16
CA SER A 140 -11.19 -7.64 -1.13
C SER A 140 -10.43 -7.72 -2.45
N ALA A 141 -10.30 -8.91 -3.03
CA ALA A 141 -9.66 -9.11 -4.33
C ALA A 141 -10.37 -8.37 -5.45
N MET A 142 -11.71 -8.37 -5.48
CA MET A 142 -12.48 -7.56 -6.42
C MET A 142 -12.12 -6.08 -6.32
N LEU A 143 -12.14 -5.51 -5.10
CA LEU A 143 -11.85 -4.10 -4.87
C LEU A 143 -10.39 -3.74 -5.18
N VAL A 144 -9.44 -4.61 -4.82
CA VAL A 144 -8.02 -4.50 -5.17
C VAL A 144 -7.83 -4.50 -6.69
N CYS A 145 -8.55 -5.35 -7.42
CA CYS A 145 -8.48 -5.39 -8.88
C CYS A 145 -9.10 -4.13 -9.52
N LEU A 146 -10.16 -3.57 -8.94
CA LEU A 146 -10.77 -2.32 -9.42
C LEU A 146 -9.80 -1.14 -9.33
N THR A 147 -9.18 -0.91 -8.19
CA THR A 147 -8.17 0.17 -8.05
C THR A 147 -6.89 -0.18 -8.80
N GLY A 148 -6.47 -1.45 -8.78
CA GLY A 148 -5.29 -1.96 -9.46
C GLY A 148 -5.32 -1.72 -10.97
N ARG A 149 -6.48 -1.84 -11.61
CA ARG A 149 -6.64 -1.52 -13.04
C ARG A 149 -6.25 -0.09 -13.35
N ILE A 150 -6.64 0.88 -12.51
CA ILE A 150 -6.31 2.30 -12.71
C ILE A 150 -4.79 2.48 -12.76
N GLY A 151 -4.08 1.92 -11.78
CA GLY A 151 -2.62 1.97 -11.74
C GLY A 151 -1.97 1.25 -12.92
N ALA A 152 -2.48 0.09 -13.34
CA ALA A 152 -1.90 -0.68 -14.43
C ALA A 152 -2.17 -0.09 -15.82
N THR A 153 -3.29 0.60 -16.02
CA THR A 153 -3.64 1.26 -17.29
C THR A 153 -2.92 2.60 -17.45
N TYR A 154 -2.83 3.39 -16.39
CA TYR A 154 -2.29 4.75 -16.45
C TYR A 154 -0.86 4.87 -15.90
N HIS A 155 -0.32 3.79 -15.33
CA HIS A 155 1.01 3.72 -14.72
C HIS A 155 1.26 4.77 -13.62
N ILE A 156 0.22 5.16 -12.90
CA ILE A 156 0.24 6.16 -11.82
C ILE A 156 -0.04 5.55 -10.44
N SER A 157 0.49 6.18 -9.39
CA SER A 157 0.31 5.74 -7.99
C SER A 157 -0.99 6.24 -7.36
N PHE A 158 -1.34 5.71 -6.19
CA PHE A 158 -2.57 6.08 -5.47
C PHE A 158 -2.70 7.59 -5.19
N PRO A 159 -1.64 8.32 -4.80
CA PRO A 159 -1.75 9.76 -4.63
C PRO A 159 -2.17 10.50 -5.89
N VAL A 160 -1.70 10.07 -7.05
CA VAL A 160 -2.06 10.69 -8.33
C VAL A 160 -3.47 10.29 -8.74
N VAL A 161 -3.87 9.04 -8.52
CA VAL A 161 -5.26 8.59 -8.72
C VAL A 161 -6.23 9.43 -7.87
N SER A 162 -5.86 9.73 -6.62
CA SER A 162 -6.68 10.53 -5.71
C SER A 162 -6.89 11.98 -6.18
N ARG A 163 -5.99 12.55 -7.00
CA ARG A 163 -6.15 13.88 -7.58
C ARG A 163 -7.35 13.97 -8.53
N ALA A 164 -7.67 12.86 -9.21
CA ALA A 164 -8.76 12.82 -10.17
C ALA A 164 -10.11 13.12 -9.51
N SER A 165 -10.36 12.58 -8.32
CA SER A 165 -11.64 12.70 -7.62
C SER A 165 -11.65 13.79 -6.55
N PHE A 166 -10.64 13.84 -5.67
CA PHE A 166 -10.57 14.79 -4.55
C PHE A 166 -10.01 16.16 -4.93
N GLY A 167 -9.36 16.26 -6.09
CA GLY A 167 -8.70 17.45 -6.59
C GLY A 167 -7.21 17.50 -6.30
N ILE A 168 -6.51 18.40 -7.00
CA ILE A 168 -5.06 18.55 -6.91
C ILE A 168 -4.59 18.72 -5.45
N TRP A 169 -5.12 19.71 -4.73
CA TRP A 169 -4.78 19.96 -3.33
C TRP A 169 -5.64 19.15 -2.36
N GLY A 170 -6.90 18.89 -2.73
CA GLY A 170 -7.83 18.10 -1.92
C GLY A 170 -7.38 16.64 -1.74
N SER A 171 -6.59 16.08 -2.66
CA SER A 171 -6.04 14.72 -2.56
C SER A 171 -5.03 14.53 -1.42
N LEU A 172 -4.46 15.62 -0.87
CA LEU A 172 -3.49 15.53 0.24
C LEU A 172 -4.09 14.86 1.48
N TRP A 173 -5.40 14.99 1.72
CA TRP A 173 -6.07 14.35 2.86
C TRP A 173 -6.15 12.81 2.72
N PRO A 174 -6.71 12.23 1.63
CA PRO A 174 -6.65 10.79 1.40
C PRO A 174 -5.23 10.22 1.49
N VAL A 175 -4.26 10.93 0.92
CA VAL A 175 -2.84 10.53 0.91
C VAL A 175 -2.25 10.55 2.33
N PHE A 176 -2.51 11.59 3.11
CA PHE A 176 -2.08 11.66 4.49
C PHE A 176 -2.69 10.55 5.35
N ASN A 177 -4.00 10.31 5.20
CA ASN A 177 -4.68 9.23 5.91
C ASN A 177 -4.03 7.88 5.61
N ARG A 178 -3.76 7.59 4.33
CA ARG A 178 -3.09 6.35 3.93
C ARG A 178 -1.64 6.25 4.41
N ALA A 179 -0.88 7.34 4.43
CA ALA A 179 0.49 7.39 4.92
C ALA A 179 0.55 7.14 6.44
N ALA A 180 -0.32 7.78 7.21
CA ALA A 180 -0.42 7.57 8.66
C ALA A 180 -0.72 6.11 8.96
N MET A 181 -1.69 5.55 8.25
CA MET A 181 -2.07 4.14 8.32
C MET A 181 -0.92 3.18 8.02
N ALA A 182 -0.13 3.48 6.98
CA ALA A 182 1.05 2.70 6.65
C ALA A 182 2.08 2.68 7.79
N CYS A 183 2.28 3.83 8.46
CA CYS A 183 3.20 3.93 9.60
C CYS A 183 2.74 3.06 10.77
N VAL A 184 1.43 2.99 11.02
CA VAL A 184 0.89 2.17 12.10
C VAL A 184 1.07 0.69 11.82
N TRP A 185 0.70 0.26 10.62
CA TRP A 185 0.95 -1.10 10.18
C TRP A 185 2.43 -1.45 10.17
N TYR A 186 3.31 -0.47 9.87
CA TYR A 186 4.74 -0.71 9.95
C TYR A 186 5.19 -1.07 11.36
N GLY A 187 4.74 -0.32 12.36
CA GLY A 187 5.02 -0.60 13.77
C GLY A 187 4.50 -1.99 14.18
N VAL A 188 3.25 -2.31 13.84
CA VAL A 188 2.63 -3.62 14.14
C VAL A 188 3.43 -4.78 13.53
N GLN A 189 3.79 -4.68 12.25
CA GLN A 189 4.57 -5.72 11.58
C GLN A 189 5.99 -5.85 12.14
N ALA A 190 6.62 -4.72 12.49
CA ALA A 190 7.93 -4.72 13.12
C ALA A 190 7.89 -5.35 14.52
N TRP A 191 6.83 -5.12 15.29
CA TRP A 191 6.63 -5.76 16.60
C TRP A 191 6.56 -7.28 16.47
N ILE A 192 5.72 -7.78 15.57
CA ILE A 192 5.57 -9.22 15.33
C ILE A 192 6.89 -9.82 14.80
N GLY A 193 7.57 -9.12 13.88
CA GLY A 193 8.92 -9.51 13.45
C GLY A 193 9.92 -9.58 14.61
N GLY A 194 9.80 -8.67 15.58
CA GLY A 194 10.59 -8.67 16.81
C GLY A 194 10.35 -9.88 17.72
N GLN A 195 9.11 -10.36 17.78
CA GLN A 195 8.78 -11.59 18.48
C GLN A 195 9.45 -12.80 17.80
N CYS A 196 9.54 -12.81 16.46
CA CYS A 196 10.32 -13.83 15.74
C CYS A 196 11.80 -13.79 16.13
N ILE A 197 12.42 -12.60 16.18
CA ILE A 197 13.82 -12.46 16.62
C ILE A 197 13.99 -12.94 18.07
N THR A 198 13.04 -12.62 18.95
CA THR A 198 13.06 -13.09 20.34
C THR A 198 13.06 -14.61 20.42
N LEU A 199 12.23 -15.29 19.61
CA LEU A 199 12.22 -16.75 19.53
C LEU A 199 13.54 -17.30 18.98
N MET A 200 14.12 -16.68 17.96
CA MET A 200 15.42 -17.09 17.41
C MET A 200 16.53 -17.00 18.46
N ILE A 201 16.61 -15.88 19.20
CA ILE A 201 17.60 -15.69 20.27
C ILE A 201 17.37 -16.73 21.36
N ARG A 202 16.12 -16.95 21.79
CA ARG A 202 15.77 -17.94 22.81
C ARG A 202 16.10 -19.37 22.39
N SER A 203 15.93 -19.71 21.11
CA SER A 203 16.31 -21.01 20.57
C SER A 203 17.80 -21.28 20.69
N ILE A 204 18.66 -20.26 20.60
CA ILE A 204 20.13 -20.39 20.77
C ILE A 204 20.50 -20.29 22.26
N TRP A 205 19.95 -19.31 22.97
CA TRP A 205 20.24 -19.00 24.37
C TRP A 205 18.93 -18.95 25.19
N PRO A 206 18.56 -20.06 25.87
CA PRO A 206 17.34 -20.12 26.66
C PRO A 206 17.30 -19.10 27.81
N SER A 207 18.48 -18.71 28.32
CA SER A 207 18.63 -17.67 29.36
C SER A 207 18.09 -16.31 28.95
N PHE A 208 17.91 -16.04 27.64
CA PHE A 208 17.27 -14.81 27.18
C PHE A 208 15.81 -14.70 27.64
N TYR A 209 15.14 -15.82 27.94
CA TYR A 209 13.77 -15.81 28.43
C TYR A 209 13.65 -15.23 29.84
N THR A 210 14.68 -15.42 30.68
CA THR A 210 14.74 -14.97 32.08
C THR A 210 15.44 -13.62 32.24
N LEU A 211 15.66 -12.88 31.14
CA LEU A 211 16.27 -11.56 31.17
C LEU A 211 15.49 -10.62 32.11
N HIS A 212 16.21 -9.95 33.01
CA HIS A 212 15.62 -8.98 33.93
C HIS A 212 14.89 -7.87 33.17
N ASN A 213 13.66 -7.57 33.59
CA ASN A 213 12.86 -6.53 32.95
C ASN A 213 13.19 -5.14 33.51
N SER A 214 14.03 -4.39 32.81
CA SER A 214 14.41 -3.00 33.13
C SER A 214 13.34 -1.95 32.74
N ILE A 215 12.24 -2.35 32.09
CA ILE A 215 11.18 -1.43 31.60
C ILE A 215 9.75 -1.85 32.02
N PRO A 216 9.48 -2.13 33.30
CA PRO A 216 8.21 -2.72 33.76
C PRO A 216 6.96 -1.89 33.46
N HIS A 217 7.08 -0.56 33.36
CA HIS A 217 5.93 0.35 33.10
C HIS A 217 5.71 0.70 31.62
N SER A 218 6.50 0.12 30.71
CA SER A 218 6.43 0.44 29.26
C SER A 218 5.24 -0.20 28.53
N GLY A 219 4.50 -1.10 29.19
CA GLY A 219 3.48 -1.94 28.55
C GLY A 219 4.05 -3.15 27.79
N THR A 220 5.38 -3.33 27.82
CA THR A 220 6.09 -4.51 27.34
C THR A 220 7.23 -4.89 28.28
N ASN A 221 8.07 -5.86 27.93
CA ASN A 221 9.26 -6.26 28.68
C ASN A 221 10.54 -6.04 27.88
N THR A 222 11.68 -6.00 28.57
CA THR A 222 13.00 -5.72 27.98
C THR A 222 13.34 -6.71 26.87
N ARG A 223 13.05 -8.00 27.08
CA ARG A 223 13.33 -9.07 26.12
C ARG A 223 12.64 -8.84 24.77
N ASP A 224 11.33 -8.62 24.81
CA ASP A 224 10.52 -8.45 23.60
C ASP A 224 10.82 -7.11 22.91
N PHE A 225 11.13 -6.06 23.68
CA PHE A 225 11.59 -4.78 23.13
C PHE A 225 12.95 -4.90 22.41
N VAL A 226 13.90 -5.66 22.97
CA VAL A 226 15.19 -5.92 22.32
C VAL A 226 14.98 -6.67 21.00
N GLY A 227 14.15 -7.71 20.97
CA GLY A 227 13.81 -8.42 19.73
C GLY A 227 13.19 -7.49 18.68
N PHE A 228 12.23 -6.66 19.10
CA PHE A 228 11.63 -5.61 18.27
C PHE A 228 12.66 -4.63 17.71
N PHE A 229 13.55 -4.11 18.55
CA PHE A 229 14.57 -3.16 18.12
C PHE A 229 15.56 -3.78 17.13
N ILE A 230 16.00 -5.02 17.37
CA ILE A 230 16.88 -5.75 16.43
C ILE A 230 16.18 -5.95 15.08
N PHE A 231 14.92 -6.39 15.08
CA PHE A 231 14.16 -6.54 13.83
C PHE A 231 14.01 -5.19 13.10
N TRP A 232 13.69 -4.13 13.85
CA TRP A 232 13.57 -2.77 13.32
C TRP A 232 14.86 -2.34 12.63
N VAL A 233 16.02 -2.44 13.30
CA VAL A 233 17.34 -2.12 12.72
C VAL A 233 17.62 -2.99 11.49
N ALA A 234 17.38 -4.30 11.58
CA ALA A 234 17.62 -5.24 10.49
C ALA A 234 16.74 -4.98 9.25
N SER A 235 15.59 -4.34 9.42
CA SER A 235 14.70 -3.99 8.32
C SER A 235 15.12 -2.73 7.55
N LEU A 236 15.92 -1.85 8.16
CA LEU A 236 16.32 -0.55 7.58
C LEU A 236 17.08 -0.66 6.25
N PRO A 237 18.01 -1.62 6.04
CA PRO A 237 18.69 -1.79 4.76
C PRO A 237 17.73 -2.19 3.63
N ALA A 238 16.67 -2.95 3.94
CA ALA A 238 15.70 -3.39 2.95
C ALA A 238 14.85 -2.23 2.39
N ILE A 239 14.62 -1.17 3.19
CA ILE A 239 13.93 0.06 2.76
C ILE A 239 14.72 0.81 1.68
N TRP A 240 16.05 0.68 1.67
CA TRP A 240 16.90 1.38 0.70
C TRP A 240 16.74 0.86 -0.73
N LEU A 241 16.32 -0.40 -0.89
CA LEU A 241 16.24 -1.07 -2.19
C LEU A 241 15.16 -0.43 -3.08
N PRO A 242 15.44 -0.17 -4.37
CA PRO A 242 14.44 0.36 -5.30
C PRO A 242 13.25 -0.58 -5.48
N VAL A 243 12.03 -0.03 -5.53
CA VAL A 243 10.76 -0.78 -5.60
C VAL A 243 10.74 -1.85 -6.70
N HIS A 244 11.25 -1.53 -7.90
CA HIS A 244 11.29 -2.47 -9.02
C HIS A 244 12.19 -3.70 -8.79
N LYS A 245 13.14 -3.64 -7.84
CA LYS A 245 14.01 -4.77 -7.45
C LYS A 245 13.43 -5.60 -6.31
N ILE A 246 12.42 -5.11 -5.59
CA ILE A 246 11.81 -5.82 -4.45
C ILE A 246 11.12 -7.12 -4.89
N ARG A 247 10.77 -7.26 -6.18
CA ARG A 247 10.21 -8.50 -6.75
C ARG A 247 11.00 -9.76 -6.38
N TYR A 248 12.33 -9.67 -6.29
CA TYR A 248 13.17 -10.83 -5.94
C TYR A 248 12.97 -11.26 -4.48
N LEU A 249 12.75 -10.31 -3.58
CA LEU A 249 12.43 -10.59 -2.19
C LEU A 249 11.11 -11.35 -2.08
N PHE A 250 10.10 -10.98 -2.89
CA PHE A 250 8.81 -11.68 -2.92
C PHE A 250 8.93 -13.09 -3.49
N VAL A 251 9.75 -13.28 -4.52
CA VAL A 251 10.02 -14.61 -5.08
C VAL A 251 10.62 -15.52 -4.00
N VAL A 252 11.70 -15.11 -3.34
CA VAL A 252 12.31 -15.90 -2.26
C VAL A 252 11.31 -16.19 -1.14
N LYS A 253 10.58 -15.16 -0.71
CA LYS A 253 9.56 -15.27 0.34
C LYS A 253 8.44 -16.26 -0.03
N SER A 254 7.98 -16.26 -1.28
CA SER A 254 6.91 -17.12 -1.78
C SER A 254 7.26 -18.61 -1.78
N TYR A 255 8.53 -18.98 -1.71
CA TYR A 255 8.96 -20.37 -1.56
C TYR A 255 9.27 -20.72 -0.10
N PHE A 256 10.06 -19.89 0.57
CA PHE A 256 10.59 -20.21 1.90
C PHE A 256 9.52 -20.18 3.00
N VAL A 257 8.66 -19.17 2.99
CA VAL A 257 7.69 -18.97 4.07
C VAL A 257 6.55 -19.99 4.05
N PRO A 258 5.94 -20.33 2.89
CA PRO A 258 4.92 -21.38 2.86
C PRO A 258 5.44 -22.73 3.35
N VAL A 259 6.68 -23.10 3.00
CA VAL A 259 7.31 -24.34 3.48
C VAL A 259 7.41 -24.32 5.01
N ALA A 260 7.91 -23.24 5.60
CA ALA A 260 7.99 -23.14 7.06
C ALA A 260 6.61 -23.16 7.75
N GLY A 261 5.61 -22.50 7.17
CA GLY A 261 4.23 -22.53 7.66
C GLY A 261 3.62 -23.94 7.62
N LEU A 262 3.84 -24.67 6.52
CA LEU A 262 3.42 -26.06 6.37
C LEU A 262 4.21 -27.02 7.26
N SER A 263 5.48 -26.73 7.54
CA SER A 263 6.27 -27.48 8.54
C SER A 263 5.72 -27.29 9.94
N LEU A 264 5.38 -26.05 10.34
CA LEU A 264 4.72 -25.79 11.62
C LEU A 264 3.35 -26.48 11.71
N PHE A 265 2.58 -26.46 10.62
CA PHE A 265 1.32 -27.21 10.51
C PHE A 265 1.53 -28.70 10.78
N ALA A 266 2.45 -29.35 10.06
CA ALA A 266 2.70 -30.77 10.21
C ALA A 266 3.20 -31.12 11.63
N TRP A 267 4.06 -30.27 12.21
CA TRP A 267 4.56 -30.46 13.56
C TRP A 267 3.46 -30.33 14.62
N ALA A 268 2.60 -29.31 14.53
CA ALA A 268 1.49 -29.11 15.46
C ALA A 268 0.47 -30.26 15.38
N VAL A 269 0.14 -30.73 14.17
CA VAL A 269 -0.74 -31.89 13.95
C VAL A 269 -0.13 -33.17 14.52
N GLY A 270 1.18 -33.39 14.32
CA GLY A 270 1.90 -34.53 14.89
C GLY A 270 1.87 -34.54 16.42
N ARG A 271 2.14 -33.39 17.06
CA ARG A 271 2.09 -33.22 18.52
C ARG A 271 0.68 -33.38 19.10
N ALA A 272 -0.35 -33.01 18.34
CA ALA A 272 -1.74 -33.18 18.73
C ALA A 272 -2.31 -34.59 18.43
N HIS A 273 -1.48 -35.51 17.89
CA HIS A 273 -1.88 -36.85 17.44
C HIS A 273 -3.07 -36.84 16.46
N GLY A 274 -3.11 -35.82 15.59
CA GLY A 274 -4.18 -35.61 14.60
C GLY A 274 -4.52 -34.13 14.43
N MET A 275 -5.53 -33.84 13.61
CA MET A 275 -5.97 -32.45 13.30
C MET A 275 -6.63 -31.72 14.49
N GLY A 276 -6.66 -32.36 15.65
CA GLY A 276 -7.37 -31.92 16.85
C GLY A 276 -8.90 -32.03 16.74
N PRO A 277 -9.60 -31.92 17.88
CA PRO A 277 -11.03 -32.12 17.97
C PRO A 277 -11.82 -30.95 17.37
N ILE A 278 -11.18 -29.86 16.94
CA ILE A 278 -11.94 -28.75 16.35
C ILE A 278 -12.56 -29.11 15.00
N VAL A 279 -11.93 -30.03 14.25
CA VAL A 279 -12.43 -30.42 12.93
C VAL A 279 -13.81 -31.08 13.04
N THR A 280 -14.05 -31.76 14.17
CA THR A 280 -15.31 -32.44 14.50
C THR A 280 -16.22 -31.66 15.43
N LYS A 281 -15.75 -30.56 16.04
CA LYS A 281 -16.57 -29.75 16.95
C LYS A 281 -17.50 -28.81 16.19
N PRO A 282 -18.80 -28.77 16.54
CA PRO A 282 -19.72 -27.77 16.03
C PRO A 282 -19.37 -26.38 16.57
N ALA A 283 -19.94 -25.35 15.94
CA ALA A 283 -19.84 -23.98 16.44
C ALA A 283 -20.45 -23.90 17.85
N THR A 284 -19.82 -23.12 18.74
CA THR A 284 -20.40 -22.81 20.05
C THR A 284 -21.39 -21.66 19.97
N ALA A 285 -21.23 -20.78 18.97
CA ALA A 285 -22.21 -19.76 18.64
C ALA A 285 -23.42 -20.37 17.88
N SER A 286 -24.63 -19.95 18.25
CA SER A 286 -25.88 -20.38 17.61
C SER A 286 -26.82 -19.19 17.34
N GLY A 287 -27.82 -19.40 16.48
CA GLY A 287 -28.85 -18.41 16.17
C GLY A 287 -28.29 -17.07 15.66
N SER A 288 -28.79 -15.97 16.22
CA SER A 288 -28.38 -14.61 15.85
C SER A 288 -26.92 -14.29 16.19
N THR A 289 -26.36 -14.95 17.21
CA THR A 289 -24.94 -14.82 17.57
C THR A 289 -24.06 -15.41 16.48
N LEU A 290 -24.40 -16.57 15.92
CA LEU A 290 -23.66 -17.17 14.82
C LEU A 290 -23.62 -16.27 13.59
N ALA A 291 -24.78 -15.73 13.18
CA ALA A 291 -24.87 -14.79 12.06
C ALA A 291 -24.06 -13.51 12.30
N ARG A 292 -24.03 -13.01 13.54
CA ARG A 292 -23.19 -11.88 13.92
C ARG A 292 -21.71 -12.19 13.77
N GLU A 293 -21.25 -13.34 14.27
CA GLU A 293 -19.84 -13.72 14.19
C GLU A 293 -19.39 -13.95 12.73
N TRP A 294 -20.28 -14.45 11.87
CA TRP A 294 -20.03 -14.51 10.42
C TRP A 294 -19.74 -13.14 9.81
N LEU A 295 -20.60 -12.16 10.09
CA LEU A 295 -20.42 -10.79 9.60
C LEU A 295 -19.10 -10.20 10.10
N VAL A 296 -18.81 -10.33 11.40
CA VAL A 296 -17.56 -9.85 11.99
C VAL A 296 -16.34 -10.53 11.36
N GLY A 297 -16.42 -11.84 11.09
CA GLY A 297 -15.36 -12.59 10.43
C GLY A 297 -15.08 -12.10 9.01
N ILE A 298 -16.12 -11.96 8.18
CA ILE A 298 -16.01 -11.44 6.80
C ILE A 298 -15.42 -10.04 6.81
N MET A 299 -15.91 -9.16 7.70
CA MET A 299 -15.43 -7.77 7.78
C MET A 299 -14.01 -7.66 8.29
N SER A 300 -13.59 -8.54 9.19
CA SER A 300 -12.20 -8.55 9.67
C SER A 300 -11.22 -8.84 8.52
N ALA A 301 -11.58 -9.75 7.60
CA ALA A 301 -10.78 -10.03 6.41
C ALA A 301 -10.75 -8.82 5.45
N ILE A 302 -11.87 -8.14 5.24
CA ILE A 302 -11.95 -6.92 4.41
C ILE A 302 -11.17 -5.76 5.04
N ALA A 303 -11.32 -5.54 6.34
CA ALA A 303 -10.63 -4.48 7.08
C ALA A 303 -9.12 -4.65 7.04
N ASN A 304 -8.62 -5.89 7.10
CA ASN A 304 -7.21 -6.21 6.90
C ASN A 304 -6.67 -5.77 5.53
N PHE A 305 -7.54 -5.68 4.52
CA PHE A 305 -7.21 -5.27 3.15
C PHE A 305 -7.54 -3.80 2.84
N ALA A 306 -8.19 -3.07 3.75
CA ALA A 306 -8.68 -1.72 3.48
C ALA A 306 -7.59 -0.77 2.97
N THR A 307 -6.37 -0.87 3.51
CA THR A 307 -5.20 -0.10 3.07
C THR A 307 -4.75 -0.48 1.68
N VAL A 308 -4.65 -1.79 1.39
CA VAL A 308 -4.18 -2.33 0.11
C VAL A 308 -5.19 -2.10 -1.00
N ILE A 309 -6.49 -2.14 -0.69
CA ILE A 309 -7.57 -1.81 -1.63
C ILE A 309 -7.36 -0.43 -2.24
N VAL A 310 -7.07 0.60 -1.44
CA VAL A 310 -6.88 1.95 -2.00
C VAL A 310 -5.54 2.12 -2.70
N ASN A 311 -4.47 1.47 -2.22
CA ASN A 311 -3.12 1.76 -2.68
C ASN A 311 -2.50 0.71 -3.61
N ASN A 312 -3.28 -0.28 -4.06
CA ASN A 312 -2.85 -1.20 -5.11
C ASN A 312 -2.23 -0.51 -6.36
N PRO A 313 -2.67 0.70 -6.79
CA PRO A 313 -2.00 1.44 -7.85
C PRO A 313 -0.49 1.64 -7.66
N ASP A 314 0.01 1.67 -6.43
CA ASP A 314 1.44 1.84 -6.13
C ASP A 314 2.30 0.68 -6.66
N PHE A 315 1.71 -0.52 -6.74
CA PHE A 315 2.34 -1.73 -7.27
C PHE A 315 1.89 -2.00 -8.70
N SER A 316 0.59 -1.93 -8.98
CA SER A 316 0.04 -2.28 -10.29
C SER A 316 0.54 -1.35 -11.40
N ARG A 317 0.99 -0.13 -11.09
CA ARG A 317 1.67 0.76 -12.04
C ARG A 317 2.94 0.20 -12.67
N PHE A 318 3.57 -0.81 -12.05
CA PHE A 318 4.73 -1.51 -12.61
C PHE A 318 4.36 -2.71 -13.49
N ALA A 319 3.06 -3.02 -13.64
CA ALA A 319 2.59 -4.09 -14.51
C ALA A 319 2.96 -3.80 -15.97
N ARG A 320 3.30 -4.86 -16.71
CA ARG A 320 3.51 -4.77 -18.15
C ARG A 320 2.19 -4.56 -18.90
N THR A 321 1.14 -5.23 -18.46
CA THR A 321 -0.22 -5.08 -19.01
C THR A 321 -1.27 -5.07 -17.90
N PRO A 322 -2.43 -4.40 -18.08
CA PRO A 322 -3.51 -4.43 -17.10
C PRO A 322 -4.05 -5.84 -16.82
N ARG A 323 -4.01 -6.73 -17.83
CA ARG A 323 -4.46 -8.13 -17.69
C ARG A 323 -3.57 -8.95 -16.77
N ASP A 324 -2.25 -8.71 -16.83
CA ASP A 324 -1.27 -9.37 -15.95
C ASP A 324 -1.58 -9.08 -14.47
N ALA A 325 -2.01 -7.85 -14.16
CA ALA A 325 -2.42 -7.44 -12.82
C ALA A 325 -3.85 -7.88 -12.46
N PHE A 326 -4.81 -7.89 -13.39
CA PHE A 326 -6.21 -8.16 -13.01
C PHE A 326 -6.44 -9.63 -12.60
N TRP A 327 -6.13 -10.58 -13.48
CA TRP A 327 -6.51 -11.98 -13.28
C TRP A 327 -5.72 -12.66 -12.17
N THR A 328 -4.43 -12.34 -12.06
CA THR A 328 -3.56 -12.93 -11.05
C THR A 328 -3.99 -12.54 -9.65
N GLN A 329 -4.25 -11.26 -9.42
CA GLN A 329 -4.69 -10.77 -8.12
C GLN A 329 -6.08 -11.31 -7.75
N PHE A 330 -7.00 -11.33 -8.71
CA PHE A 330 -8.37 -11.83 -8.50
C PHE A 330 -8.41 -13.27 -7.97
N PHE A 331 -7.53 -14.15 -8.44
CA PHE A 331 -7.49 -15.55 -8.00
C PHE A 331 -6.49 -15.80 -6.88
N THR A 332 -5.29 -15.22 -6.94
CA THR A 332 -4.23 -15.53 -5.97
C THR A 332 -4.55 -15.00 -4.57
N ILE A 333 -5.23 -13.85 -4.44
CA ILE A 333 -5.64 -13.31 -3.14
C ILE A 333 -6.57 -14.28 -2.38
N PRO A 334 -7.77 -14.63 -2.87
CA PRO A 334 -8.66 -15.49 -2.10
C PRO A 334 -8.05 -16.87 -1.85
N ILE A 335 -7.38 -17.46 -2.84
CA ILE A 335 -6.78 -18.80 -2.71
C ILE A 335 -5.63 -18.79 -1.67
N GLY A 336 -4.68 -17.87 -1.80
CA GLY A 336 -3.51 -17.81 -0.92
C GLY A 336 -3.88 -17.55 0.53
N PHE A 337 -4.82 -16.63 0.77
CA PHE A 337 -5.25 -16.29 2.12
C PHE A 337 -6.10 -17.38 2.77
N VAL A 338 -6.93 -18.12 2.00
CA VAL A 338 -7.64 -19.31 2.50
C VAL A 338 -6.65 -20.40 2.92
N VAL A 339 -5.63 -20.68 2.11
CA VAL A 339 -4.60 -21.68 2.45
C VAL A 339 -3.87 -21.30 3.74
N THR A 340 -3.41 -20.04 3.85
CA THR A 340 -2.71 -19.56 5.05
C THR A 340 -3.63 -19.62 6.28
N SER A 341 -4.89 -19.23 6.10
CA SER A 341 -5.88 -19.25 7.18
C SER A 341 -6.20 -20.66 7.65
N PHE A 342 -6.29 -21.63 6.72
CA PHE A 342 -6.49 -23.03 7.05
C PHE A 342 -5.35 -23.57 7.91
N VAL A 343 -4.09 -23.28 7.51
CA VAL A 343 -2.91 -23.59 8.32
C VAL A 343 -3.07 -23.01 9.73
N GLY A 344 -3.46 -21.74 9.83
CA GLY A 344 -3.58 -21.10 11.12
C GLY A 344 -4.69 -21.60 12.03
N ILE A 345 -5.83 -21.95 11.45
CA ILE A 345 -6.95 -22.58 12.14
C ILE A 345 -6.53 -23.94 12.72
N VAL A 346 -5.88 -24.79 11.92
CA VAL A 346 -5.49 -26.14 12.37
C VAL A 346 -4.40 -26.06 13.44
N VAL A 347 -3.40 -25.19 13.28
CA VAL A 347 -2.36 -25.05 14.30
C VAL A 347 -2.91 -24.50 15.62
N SER A 348 -3.82 -23.52 15.57
CA SER A 348 -4.51 -23.04 16.77
C SER A 348 -5.37 -24.14 17.42
N SER A 349 -6.05 -24.95 16.62
CA SER A 349 -6.77 -26.14 17.08
C SER A 349 -5.87 -27.14 17.79
N SER A 350 -4.74 -27.51 17.18
CA SER A 350 -3.76 -28.42 17.74
C SER A 350 -3.23 -27.91 19.08
N SER A 351 -2.99 -26.61 19.23
CA SER A 351 -2.55 -26.03 20.51
C SER A 351 -3.54 -26.27 21.65
N LYS A 352 -4.85 -26.32 21.37
CA LYS A 352 -5.87 -26.64 22.39
C LYS A 352 -5.80 -28.08 22.88
N VAL A 353 -5.37 -29.01 22.02
CA VAL A 353 -5.15 -30.41 22.40
C VAL A 353 -3.89 -30.54 23.25
N ILE A 354 -2.82 -29.84 22.85
CA ILE A 354 -1.51 -29.92 23.49
C ILE A 354 -1.53 -29.22 24.86
N TYR A 355 -2.16 -28.04 24.96
CA TYR A 355 -2.07 -27.15 26.13
C TYR A 355 -3.41 -26.84 26.80
N GLY A 356 -4.53 -27.41 26.34
CA GLY A 356 -5.87 -27.12 26.87
C GLY A 356 -6.46 -25.77 26.46
N THR A 357 -5.66 -24.87 25.87
CA THR A 357 -6.10 -23.53 25.41
C THR A 357 -5.78 -23.31 23.94
N ALA A 358 -6.69 -22.65 23.21
CA ALA A 358 -6.47 -22.32 21.81
C ALA A 358 -5.58 -21.07 21.72
N ILE A 359 -4.32 -21.28 21.33
CA ILE A 359 -3.36 -20.21 21.11
C ILE A 359 -3.62 -19.63 19.72
N TRP A 360 -3.99 -18.35 19.67
CA TRP A 360 -4.36 -17.66 18.44
C TRP A 360 -3.16 -17.08 17.68
N ASN A 361 -2.04 -16.86 18.38
CA ASN A 361 -0.80 -16.34 17.81
C ASN A 361 0.22 -17.47 17.62
N PRO A 362 0.67 -17.76 16.38
CA PRO A 362 1.62 -18.84 16.13
C PRO A 362 2.98 -18.66 16.82
N LEU A 363 3.39 -17.41 17.09
CA LEU A 363 4.64 -17.14 17.80
C LEU A 363 4.55 -17.51 19.28
N ASP A 364 3.37 -17.34 19.89
CA ASP A 364 3.15 -17.76 21.27
C ASP A 364 3.15 -19.30 21.37
N LEU A 365 2.63 -20.00 20.35
CA LEU A 365 2.72 -21.46 20.29
C LEU A 365 4.17 -21.94 20.18
N LEU A 366 4.98 -21.34 19.31
CA LEU A 366 6.42 -21.65 19.22
C LEU A 366 7.15 -21.34 20.54
N SER A 367 6.73 -20.28 21.24
CA SER A 367 7.26 -19.93 22.56
C SER A 367 6.93 -21.01 23.61
N GLN A 368 5.72 -21.60 23.55
CA GLN A 368 5.31 -22.72 24.40
C GLN A 368 6.10 -23.99 24.08
N PHE A 369 6.34 -24.30 22.80
CA PHE A 369 7.23 -25.41 22.43
C PHE A 369 8.61 -25.30 23.05
N LEU A 370 9.15 -24.07 23.20
CA LEU A 370 10.41 -23.84 23.89
C LEU A 370 10.33 -23.90 25.43
N LEU A 371 9.14 -23.83 26.02
CA LEU A 371 8.93 -23.95 27.48
C LEU A 371 8.83 -25.41 27.93
N ASP A 372 8.38 -26.32 27.06
CA ASP A 372 8.19 -27.74 27.36
C ASP A 372 9.51 -28.56 27.34
N ASP A 373 10.58 -28.01 27.92
CA ASP A 373 11.92 -28.63 27.94
C ASP A 373 12.40 -29.07 26.54
N ALA A 374 12.36 -28.14 25.59
CA ALA A 374 12.64 -28.41 24.18
C ALA A 374 14.01 -29.04 23.95
N THR A 375 14.01 -30.17 23.23
CA THR A 375 15.23 -30.81 22.73
C THR A 375 16.01 -29.88 21.79
N SER A 376 17.30 -30.15 21.59
CA SER A 376 18.13 -29.39 20.64
C SER A 376 17.54 -29.36 19.22
N ALA A 377 16.87 -30.44 18.80
CA ALA A 377 16.20 -30.52 17.51
C ALA A 377 14.96 -29.61 17.43
N GLU A 378 14.13 -29.57 18.47
CA GLU A 378 12.96 -28.68 18.54
C GLU A 378 13.38 -27.22 18.60
N ARG A 379 14.44 -26.89 19.35
CA ARG A 379 15.02 -25.54 19.40
C ARG A 379 15.48 -25.08 18.02
N PHE A 380 16.15 -25.96 17.27
CA PHE A 380 16.54 -25.70 15.88
C PHE A 380 15.32 -25.52 14.97
N GLY A 381 14.29 -26.37 15.09
CA GLY A 381 13.04 -26.24 14.36
C GLY A 381 12.35 -24.89 14.60
N VAL A 382 12.23 -24.47 15.87
CA VAL A 382 11.69 -23.15 16.23
C VAL A 382 12.53 -22.02 15.64
N PHE A 383 13.88 -22.13 15.66
CA PHE A 383 14.75 -21.12 15.08
C PHE A 383 14.50 -20.94 13.57
N ILE A 384 14.41 -22.05 12.81
CA ILE A 384 14.19 -22.00 11.36
C ILE A 384 12.80 -21.45 11.03
N ILE A 385 11.76 -21.87 11.74
CA ILE A 385 10.41 -21.37 11.54
C ILE A 385 10.33 -19.87 11.90
N ALA A 386 10.93 -19.46 13.02
CA ALA A 386 10.98 -18.06 13.43
C ALA A 386 11.77 -17.21 12.44
N LEU A 387 12.87 -17.71 11.86
CA LEU A 387 13.61 -17.03 10.80
C LEU A 387 12.75 -16.84 9.54
N ALA A 388 12.03 -17.87 9.12
CA ALA A 388 11.11 -17.78 7.99
C ALA A 388 9.99 -16.76 8.25
N PHE A 389 9.43 -16.75 9.46
CA PHE A 389 8.43 -15.78 9.85
C PHE A 389 8.99 -14.36 10.00
N ALA A 390 10.23 -14.17 10.44
CA ALA A 390 10.90 -12.88 10.40
C ALA A 390 11.06 -12.39 8.96
N LEU A 391 11.46 -13.26 8.02
CA LEU A 391 11.49 -12.93 6.59
C LEU A 391 10.08 -12.59 6.06
N ALA A 392 9.06 -13.30 6.53
CA ALA A 392 7.68 -13.05 6.14
C ALA A 392 7.25 -11.62 6.51
N GLN A 393 7.49 -11.24 7.77
CA GLN A 393 7.16 -9.91 8.27
C GLN A 393 8.00 -8.83 7.63
N LEU A 394 9.28 -9.07 7.37
CA LEU A 394 10.13 -8.12 6.64
C LEU A 394 9.54 -7.83 5.27
N GLY A 395 9.24 -8.88 4.49
CA GLY A 395 8.70 -8.70 3.14
C GLY A 395 7.34 -8.02 3.10
N THR A 396 6.42 -8.41 3.99
CA THR A 396 5.11 -7.75 4.10
C THR A 396 5.25 -6.29 4.50
N ASN A 397 6.14 -5.99 5.45
CA ASN A 397 6.32 -4.64 5.96
C ASN A 397 6.93 -3.70 4.92
N ILE A 398 7.89 -4.20 4.13
CA ILE A 398 8.48 -3.43 3.04
C ILE A 398 7.44 -3.14 1.95
N ALA A 399 6.71 -4.17 1.53
CA ALA A 399 5.66 -4.05 0.52
C ALA A 399 4.55 -3.09 0.98
N ALA A 400 3.69 -3.56 1.88
CA ALA A 400 2.40 -2.94 2.16
C ALA A 400 2.49 -1.61 2.93
N ASN A 401 3.64 -1.37 3.59
CA ASN A 401 3.78 -0.26 4.52
C ASN A 401 4.87 0.73 4.13
N SER A 402 6.15 0.35 4.09
CA SER A 402 7.21 1.35 3.88
C SER A 402 7.22 1.91 2.46
N VAL A 403 7.01 1.09 1.44
CA VAL A 403 6.94 1.55 0.04
C VAL A 403 5.69 2.41 -0.19
N SER A 404 4.56 2.01 0.39
CA SER A 404 3.30 2.75 0.31
C SER A 404 3.40 4.10 1.02
N ALA A 405 3.85 4.12 2.27
CA ALA A 405 4.13 5.35 3.02
C ALA A 405 5.11 6.25 2.26
N GLY A 406 6.16 5.66 1.69
CA GLY A 406 7.14 6.36 0.87
C GLY A 406 6.51 7.04 -0.34
N THR A 407 5.63 6.33 -1.04
CA THR A 407 4.91 6.84 -2.23
C THR A 407 3.95 7.96 -1.84
N ASP A 408 3.22 7.81 -0.74
CA ASP A 408 2.29 8.83 -0.23
C ASP A 408 3.03 10.08 0.25
N MET A 409 4.08 9.92 1.06
CA MET A 409 4.89 11.04 1.55
C MET A 409 5.61 11.77 0.42
N ALA A 410 6.04 11.04 -0.62
CA ALA A 410 6.57 11.63 -1.84
C ALA A 410 5.52 12.49 -2.57
N ALA A 411 4.22 12.26 -2.37
CA ALA A 411 3.15 13.15 -2.86
C ALA A 411 2.81 14.30 -1.90
N LEU A 412 2.94 14.10 -0.59
CA LEU A 412 2.66 15.15 0.41
C LEU A 412 3.69 16.28 0.37
N LEU A 413 4.98 15.93 0.21
CA LEU A 413 6.07 16.91 0.13
C LEU A 413 7.05 16.55 -1.00
N PRO A 414 6.63 16.63 -2.29
CA PRO A 414 7.40 16.08 -3.42
C PRO A 414 8.78 16.68 -3.59
N LYS A 415 8.93 17.95 -3.19
CA LYS A 415 10.19 18.70 -3.23
C LYS A 415 11.26 18.16 -2.29
N TYR A 416 10.89 17.45 -1.22
CA TYR A 416 11.81 17.04 -0.15
C TYR A 416 11.78 15.54 0.13
N LEU A 417 10.68 14.85 -0.20
CA LEU A 417 10.49 13.44 0.07
C LEU A 417 10.47 12.64 -1.23
N ASN A 418 11.17 11.51 -1.18
CA ASN A 418 11.13 10.45 -2.18
C ASN A 418 10.73 9.15 -1.46
N ILE A 419 10.49 8.08 -2.21
CA ILE A 419 9.99 6.82 -1.63
C ILE A 419 10.92 6.31 -0.52
N ARG A 420 12.24 6.40 -0.71
CA ARG A 420 13.23 5.95 0.29
C ARG A 420 13.14 6.76 1.58
N ARG A 421 13.16 8.09 1.48
CA ARG A 421 13.09 9.00 2.64
C ARG A 421 11.78 8.81 3.39
N GLY A 422 10.66 8.71 2.69
CA GLY A 422 9.36 8.44 3.32
C GLY A 422 9.28 7.06 3.98
N GLY A 423 9.92 6.03 3.41
CA GLY A 423 10.06 4.72 4.03
C GLY A 423 10.81 4.77 5.38
N TYR A 424 11.87 5.56 5.49
CA TYR A 424 12.58 5.75 6.77
C TYR A 424 11.75 6.54 7.80
N ILE A 425 11.00 7.56 7.36
CA ILE A 425 10.07 8.29 8.25
C ILE A 425 9.01 7.32 8.78
N CYS A 426 8.45 6.47 7.91
CA CYS A 426 7.52 5.41 8.27
C CYS A 426 8.11 4.48 9.34
N ALA A 427 9.36 4.06 9.18
CA ALA A 427 10.04 3.22 10.15
C ALA A 427 10.24 3.91 11.51
N ILE A 428 10.61 5.19 11.53
CA ILE A 428 10.79 5.97 12.76
C ILE A 428 9.45 6.14 13.48
N VAL A 429 8.39 6.51 12.76
CA VAL A 429 7.05 6.67 13.34
C VAL A 429 6.54 5.35 13.90
N GLY A 430 6.74 4.24 13.17
CA GLY A 430 6.41 2.89 13.63
C GLY A 430 7.15 2.45 14.90
N LEU A 431 8.38 2.94 15.12
CA LEU A 431 9.13 2.73 16.36
C LEU A 431 8.54 3.53 17.53
N CYS A 432 8.30 4.83 17.32
CA CYS A 432 7.89 5.76 18.38
C CYS A 432 6.45 5.51 18.89
N MET A 433 5.58 4.92 18.08
CA MET A 433 4.16 4.74 18.43
C MET A 433 3.86 3.60 19.40
N CYS A 434 4.86 2.85 19.86
CA CYS A 434 4.69 1.76 20.82
C CYS A 434 3.65 0.70 20.37
N PRO A 435 3.89 0.00 19.25
CA PRO A 435 2.91 -0.86 18.57
C PRO A 435 2.38 -2.03 19.40
N TRP A 436 3.09 -2.47 20.44
CA TRP A 436 2.66 -3.55 21.34
C TRP A 436 1.33 -3.24 22.05
N ASN A 437 0.97 -1.97 22.21
CA ASN A 437 -0.33 -1.60 22.79
C ASN A 437 -1.52 -2.01 21.91
N LEU A 438 -1.33 -2.15 20.60
CA LEU A 438 -2.38 -2.55 19.65
C LEU A 438 -2.62 -4.06 19.61
N LEU A 439 -1.65 -4.86 20.08
CA LEU A 439 -1.66 -6.32 20.01
C LEU A 439 -1.89 -6.99 21.38
N LYS A 440 -2.32 -6.24 22.40
CA LYS A 440 -2.55 -6.77 23.75
C LYS A 440 -3.60 -7.89 23.82
N SER A 441 -4.60 -7.85 22.94
CA SER A 441 -5.63 -8.90 22.84
C SER A 441 -6.20 -8.96 21.42
N SER A 442 -6.83 -10.08 21.08
CA SER A 442 -7.54 -10.26 19.81
C SER A 442 -8.64 -9.20 19.61
N ASN A 443 -9.37 -8.83 20.67
CA ASN A 443 -10.39 -7.79 20.61
C ASN A 443 -9.81 -6.41 20.26
N HIS A 444 -8.71 -6.01 20.89
CA HIS A 444 -8.05 -4.73 20.57
C HIS A 444 -7.55 -4.70 19.12
N PHE A 445 -7.02 -5.83 18.65
CA PHE A 445 -6.59 -5.99 17.26
C PHE A 445 -7.76 -5.83 16.29
N THR A 446 -8.89 -6.51 16.50
CA THR A 446 -10.08 -6.38 15.64
C THR A 446 -10.67 -4.97 15.66
N THR A 447 -10.83 -4.34 16.84
CA THR A 447 -11.36 -2.97 16.95
C THR A 447 -10.49 -1.97 16.18
N TYR A 448 -9.18 -2.12 16.25
CA TYR A 448 -8.24 -1.31 15.49
C TYR A 448 -8.41 -1.44 13.98
N LEU A 449 -8.56 -2.68 13.45
CA LEU A 449 -8.79 -2.91 12.03
C LEU A 449 -10.07 -2.21 11.55
N SER A 450 -11.16 -2.38 12.29
CA SER A 450 -12.45 -1.76 11.98
C SER A 450 -12.41 -0.23 12.08
N ALA A 451 -11.72 0.35 13.07
CA ALA A 451 -11.58 1.80 13.22
C ALA A 451 -11.09 2.48 11.93
N TYR A 452 -10.14 1.84 11.25
CA TYR A 452 -9.49 2.39 10.07
C TYR A 452 -10.21 2.09 8.76
N SER A 453 -10.90 0.95 8.72
CA SER A 453 -11.82 0.59 7.65
C SER A 453 -12.81 1.73 7.35
N VAL A 454 -13.31 2.42 8.38
CA VAL A 454 -14.27 3.55 8.25
C VAL A 454 -13.79 4.66 7.31
N PHE A 455 -12.54 5.10 7.45
CA PHE A 455 -12.00 6.20 6.65
C PHE A 455 -11.62 5.74 5.24
N LEU A 456 -10.94 4.60 5.15
CA LEU A 456 -10.40 4.10 3.88
C LEU A 456 -11.49 3.58 2.95
N SER A 457 -12.54 2.96 3.47
CA SER A 457 -13.68 2.51 2.66
C SER A 457 -14.39 3.68 1.98
N SER A 458 -14.55 4.79 2.71
CA SER A 458 -15.16 6.02 2.20
C SER A 458 -14.32 6.65 1.08
N ILE A 459 -12.99 6.63 1.21
CA ILE A 459 -12.06 7.07 0.14
C ILE A 459 -12.15 6.14 -1.08
N ALA A 460 -12.11 4.82 -0.85
CA ALA A 460 -12.20 3.82 -1.90
C ALA A 460 -13.48 3.97 -2.72
N GLY A 461 -14.62 4.21 -2.06
CA GLY A 461 -15.91 4.41 -2.72
C GLY A 461 -15.91 5.60 -3.68
N VAL A 462 -15.37 6.74 -3.25
CA VAL A 462 -15.24 7.93 -4.12
C VAL A 462 -14.33 7.64 -5.31
N ILE A 463 -13.15 7.06 -5.09
CA ILE A 463 -12.18 6.78 -6.17
C ILE A 463 -12.73 5.79 -7.19
N ILE A 464 -13.31 4.68 -6.73
CA ILE A 464 -13.85 3.64 -7.61
C ILE A 464 -15.06 4.19 -8.37
N CYS A 465 -15.97 4.91 -7.71
CA CYS A 465 -17.12 5.53 -8.36
C CYS A 465 -16.69 6.56 -9.43
N ASP A 466 -15.69 7.40 -9.12
CA ASP A 466 -15.17 8.40 -10.05
C ASP A 466 -14.64 7.78 -11.34
N TYR A 467 -13.80 6.75 -11.21
CA TYR A 467 -13.19 6.09 -12.36
C TYR A 467 -14.21 5.33 -13.20
N TYR A 468 -15.00 4.46 -12.58
CA TYR A 468 -15.84 3.50 -13.30
C TYR A 468 -17.18 4.08 -13.76
N LEU A 469 -17.84 4.87 -12.92
CA LEU A 469 -19.21 5.33 -13.17
C LEU A 469 -19.26 6.75 -13.74
N VAL A 470 -18.47 7.67 -13.18
CA VAL A 470 -18.51 9.09 -13.57
C VAL A 470 -17.67 9.35 -14.82
N ARG A 471 -16.40 8.90 -14.82
CA ARG A 471 -15.44 9.19 -15.91
C ARG A 471 -15.34 8.08 -16.95
N LYS A 472 -15.88 6.89 -16.64
CA LYS A 472 -15.89 5.72 -17.53
C LYS A 472 -14.50 5.37 -18.07
N GLY A 473 -13.53 5.33 -17.17
CA GLY A 473 -12.14 5.01 -17.47
C GLY A 473 -11.28 6.19 -17.93
N TYR A 474 -11.85 7.36 -18.25
CA TYR A 474 -11.09 8.46 -18.83
C TYR A 474 -10.35 9.31 -17.80
N TYR A 475 -9.01 9.24 -17.79
CA TYR A 475 -8.12 10.19 -17.12
C TYR A 475 -7.21 10.96 -18.09
N SER A 476 -7.14 12.27 -17.91
CA SER A 476 -6.16 13.13 -18.57
C SER A 476 -4.88 13.19 -17.75
N LEU A 477 -3.90 12.35 -18.09
CA LEU A 477 -2.63 12.24 -17.35
C LEU A 477 -1.95 13.59 -17.14
N ARG A 478 -1.84 14.43 -18.18
CA ARG A 478 -1.18 15.73 -18.07
C ARG A 478 -1.85 16.64 -17.04
N ASN A 479 -3.18 16.67 -17.04
CA ASN A 479 -3.93 17.54 -16.14
C ASN A 479 -3.87 17.07 -14.68
N LEU A 480 -3.57 15.79 -14.41
CA LEU A 480 -3.33 15.29 -13.04
C LEU A 480 -2.04 15.85 -12.41
N TYR A 481 -1.20 16.54 -13.20
CA TYR A 481 0.02 17.21 -12.76
C TYR A 481 0.02 18.72 -13.02
N SER A 482 -1.15 19.33 -13.26
CA SER A 482 -1.29 20.78 -13.40
C SER A 482 -2.17 21.36 -12.30
N ALA A 483 -1.65 22.39 -11.62
CA ALA A 483 -2.35 23.18 -10.63
C ALA A 483 -2.96 24.47 -11.23
N ARG A 484 -3.05 24.57 -12.56
CA ARG A 484 -3.60 25.74 -13.24
C ARG A 484 -5.09 25.91 -12.94
N ALA A 485 -5.51 27.14 -12.65
CA ALA A 485 -6.91 27.50 -12.57
C ALA A 485 -7.62 27.18 -13.91
N GLY A 486 -8.72 26.40 -13.84
CA GLY A 486 -9.42 25.90 -15.02
C GLY A 486 -8.98 24.50 -15.49
N SER A 487 -7.91 23.92 -14.94
CA SER A 487 -7.59 22.50 -15.16
C SER A 487 -8.74 21.60 -14.66
N PRO A 488 -9.10 20.51 -15.36
CA PRO A 488 -10.24 19.67 -14.99
C PRO A 488 -10.20 19.10 -13.57
N TYR A 489 -9.02 18.91 -13.00
CA TYR A 489 -8.83 18.36 -11.65
C TYR A 489 -8.56 19.42 -10.58
N TYR A 490 -8.51 20.71 -10.95
CA TYR A 490 -8.29 21.78 -10.00
C TYR A 490 -9.55 22.09 -9.17
N TYR A 491 -10.75 21.92 -9.71
CA TYR A 491 -12.00 22.20 -9.01
C TYR A 491 -12.02 23.60 -8.36
N HIS A 492 -12.56 23.72 -7.14
CA HIS A 492 -12.62 24.97 -6.40
C HIS A 492 -11.42 25.06 -5.46
N LEU A 493 -10.44 25.93 -5.79
CA LEU A 493 -9.20 26.12 -5.02
C LEU A 493 -8.39 24.81 -4.82
N GLY A 494 -8.42 23.89 -5.78
CA GLY A 494 -7.75 22.59 -5.68
C GLY A 494 -8.58 21.48 -5.03
N ILE A 495 -9.82 21.78 -4.57
CA ILE A 495 -10.62 20.88 -3.75
C ILE A 495 -11.95 20.55 -4.43
N SER A 496 -12.26 19.26 -4.50
CA SER A 496 -13.57 18.76 -4.95
C SER A 496 -14.54 18.70 -3.78
N TRP A 497 -15.45 19.68 -3.68
CA TRP A 497 -16.50 19.68 -2.66
C TRP A 497 -17.40 18.43 -2.76
N ARG A 498 -17.58 17.87 -3.97
CA ARG A 498 -18.36 16.65 -4.22
C ARG A 498 -17.69 15.45 -3.55
N ALA A 499 -16.39 15.28 -3.74
CA ALA A 499 -15.62 14.21 -3.12
C ALA A 499 -15.62 14.30 -1.60
N TYR A 500 -15.39 15.49 -1.04
CA TYR A 500 -15.38 15.69 0.41
C TYR A 500 -16.75 15.49 1.05
N THR A 501 -17.83 15.99 0.43
CA THR A 501 -19.19 15.76 0.93
C THR A 501 -19.49 14.27 0.96
N SER A 502 -19.17 13.55 -0.11
CA SER A 502 -19.38 12.11 -0.23
C SER A 502 -18.56 11.31 0.78
N TYR A 503 -17.29 11.65 0.94
CA TYR A 503 -16.40 11.08 1.94
C TYR A 503 -16.92 11.29 3.36
N ILE A 504 -17.33 12.51 3.70
CA ILE A 504 -17.87 12.84 5.02
C ILE A 504 -19.16 12.05 5.28
N CYS A 505 -20.07 11.95 4.31
CA CYS A 505 -21.28 11.10 4.45
C CYS A 505 -20.93 9.64 4.73
N GLY A 506 -19.93 9.07 4.04
CA GLY A 506 -19.46 7.70 4.28
C GLY A 506 -18.78 7.49 5.65
N VAL A 507 -18.13 8.51 6.19
CA VAL A 507 -17.57 8.45 7.55
C VAL A 507 -18.67 8.59 8.60
N LEU A 508 -19.58 9.55 8.43
CA LEU A 508 -20.63 9.88 9.41
C LEU A 508 -21.58 8.72 9.68
N ILE A 509 -21.86 7.87 8.69
CA ILE A 509 -22.74 6.71 8.88
C ILE A 509 -22.16 5.69 9.88
N ASN A 510 -20.82 5.65 10.03
CA ASN A 510 -20.12 4.69 10.88
C ASN A 510 -19.61 5.28 12.20
N ILE A 511 -19.44 6.61 12.29
CA ILE A 511 -18.72 7.24 13.41
C ILE A 511 -19.38 7.03 14.77
N VAL A 512 -20.72 6.94 14.80
CA VAL A 512 -21.47 6.68 16.03
C VAL A 512 -21.22 5.25 16.51
N GLY A 513 -21.21 4.26 15.61
CA GLY A 513 -20.92 2.88 16.00
C GLY A 513 -19.46 2.67 16.37
N PHE A 514 -18.53 3.41 15.74
CA PHE A 514 -17.13 3.46 16.15
C PHE A 514 -16.98 3.96 17.59
N ALA A 515 -17.68 5.04 17.98
CA ALA A 515 -17.70 5.51 19.36
C ALA A 515 -18.18 4.42 20.33
N GLY A 516 -19.17 3.62 19.92
CA GLY A 516 -19.63 2.44 20.66
C GLY A 516 -18.54 1.38 20.85
N ALA A 517 -17.79 1.07 19.79
CA ALA A 517 -16.73 0.07 19.81
C ALA A 517 -15.56 0.43 20.76
N ILE A 518 -15.33 1.72 21.02
CA ILE A 518 -14.32 2.21 21.97
C ILE A 518 -14.88 2.45 23.38
N GLY A 519 -16.13 2.09 23.65
CA GLY A 519 -16.73 2.07 24.99
C GLY A 519 -17.75 3.18 25.28
N ALA A 520 -18.11 4.03 24.33
CA ALA A 520 -19.20 4.98 24.51
C ALA A 520 -20.57 4.28 24.48
N LYS A 521 -21.56 4.83 25.21
CA LYS A 521 -22.95 4.36 25.11
C LYS A 521 -23.58 4.93 23.85
N VAL A 522 -23.97 4.06 22.93
CA VAL A 522 -24.54 4.45 21.63
C VAL A 522 -25.80 3.63 21.30
N PRO A 523 -26.69 4.15 20.43
CA PRO A 523 -27.88 3.40 20.01
C PRO A 523 -27.52 2.06 19.37
N ILE A 524 -28.32 1.03 19.63
CA ILE A 524 -28.05 -0.33 19.10
C ILE A 524 -27.98 -0.37 17.57
N GLY A 525 -28.76 0.49 16.89
CA GLY A 525 -28.72 0.67 15.43
C GLY A 525 -27.33 1.04 14.91
N ALA A 526 -26.62 1.92 15.62
CA ALA A 526 -25.27 2.34 15.23
C ALA A 526 -24.27 1.17 15.33
N ASN A 527 -24.43 0.30 16.34
CA ASN A 527 -23.62 -0.91 16.44
C ASN A 527 -23.90 -1.89 15.30
N TYR A 528 -25.14 -1.99 14.79
CA TYR A 528 -25.45 -2.85 13.65
C TYR A 528 -24.82 -2.34 12.35
N ILE A 529 -24.87 -1.03 12.10
CA ILE A 529 -24.23 -0.42 10.92
C ILE A 529 -22.72 -0.59 10.98
N TYR A 530 -22.09 -0.37 12.15
CA TYR A 530 -20.65 -0.50 12.30
C TYR A 530 -20.13 -1.93 12.12
N ARG A 531 -20.98 -2.95 12.33
CA ARG A 531 -20.61 -4.34 11.97
C ARG A 531 -20.42 -4.56 10.47
N VAL A 532 -20.87 -3.64 9.63
CA VAL A 532 -20.67 -3.65 8.17
C VAL A 532 -19.97 -2.37 7.71
N ASP A 533 -19.07 -1.84 8.56
CA ASP A 533 -18.45 -0.52 8.43
C ASP A 533 -17.88 -0.24 7.04
N PHE A 534 -17.18 -1.21 6.46
CA PHE A 534 -16.54 -1.07 5.17
C PHE A 534 -17.58 -0.85 4.07
N PHE A 535 -18.63 -1.69 4.01
CA PHE A 535 -19.68 -1.54 2.99
C PHE A 535 -20.51 -0.29 3.21
N ALA A 536 -20.85 0.03 4.47
CA ALA A 536 -21.59 1.24 4.77
C ALA A 536 -20.84 2.49 4.29
N GLY A 537 -19.55 2.60 4.61
CA GLY A 537 -18.72 3.72 4.19
C GLY A 537 -18.53 3.78 2.68
N PHE A 538 -18.18 2.64 2.07
CA PHE A 538 -17.96 2.52 0.62
C PHE A 538 -19.21 2.83 -0.20
N LEU A 539 -20.36 2.24 0.13
CA LEU A 539 -21.59 2.41 -0.65
C LEU A 539 -22.16 3.82 -0.48
N VAL A 540 -22.20 4.34 0.75
CA VAL A 540 -22.71 5.70 0.98
C VAL A 540 -21.84 6.72 0.26
N SER A 541 -20.51 6.63 0.36
CA SER A 541 -19.65 7.59 -0.34
C SER A 541 -19.74 7.46 -1.87
N SER A 542 -19.84 6.23 -2.40
CA SER A 542 -20.03 6.00 -3.84
C SER A 542 -21.34 6.58 -4.36
N ILE A 543 -22.46 6.31 -3.67
CA ILE A 543 -23.80 6.76 -4.07
C ILE A 543 -23.88 8.29 -4.01
N VAL A 544 -23.43 8.90 -2.91
CA VAL A 544 -23.45 10.36 -2.77
C VAL A 544 -22.56 11.00 -3.84
N TYR A 545 -21.39 10.44 -4.12
CA TYR A 545 -20.50 10.98 -5.16
C TYR A 545 -21.14 10.90 -6.55
N TYR A 546 -21.72 9.76 -6.89
CA TYR A 546 -22.43 9.58 -8.14
C TYR A 546 -23.57 10.60 -8.30
N LEU A 547 -24.42 10.76 -7.28
CA LEU A 547 -25.55 11.69 -7.32
C LEU A 547 -25.08 13.14 -7.45
N LEU A 548 -24.05 13.56 -6.72
CA LEU A 548 -23.52 14.91 -6.80
C LEU A 548 -22.87 15.20 -8.16
N CYS A 549 -22.17 14.22 -8.74
CA CYS A 549 -21.60 14.33 -10.09
C CYS A 549 -22.69 14.26 -11.18
N TRP A 550 -23.80 13.56 -10.95
CA TRP A 550 -24.94 13.57 -11.86
C TRP A 550 -25.66 14.93 -11.85
N LEU A 551 -25.91 15.50 -10.67
CA LEU A 551 -26.54 16.81 -10.51
C LEU A 551 -25.67 17.98 -11.01
N LYS A 552 -24.37 17.92 -10.72
CA LYS A 552 -23.39 18.90 -11.20
C LYS A 552 -22.19 18.16 -11.81
N PRO A 553 -22.19 17.90 -13.12
CA PRO A 553 -21.11 17.19 -13.81
C PRO A 553 -19.71 17.75 -13.51
N VAL A 554 -18.74 16.84 -13.48
CA VAL A 554 -17.31 17.17 -13.40
C VAL A 554 -16.70 17.19 -14.80
N PRO A 555 -15.68 18.01 -15.06
CA PRO A 555 -14.99 18.03 -16.35
C PRO A 555 -14.11 16.78 -16.54
N ALA A 556 -13.58 16.58 -17.74
CA ALA A 556 -12.75 15.41 -18.11
C ALA A 556 -13.46 14.08 -17.86
N THR A 557 -14.68 13.95 -18.40
CA THR A 557 -15.48 12.72 -18.41
C THR A 557 -15.68 12.23 -19.84
N SER A 558 -15.91 10.93 -20.03
CA SER A 558 -16.27 10.36 -21.33
C SER A 558 -17.71 9.86 -21.33
N SER A 559 -18.40 9.97 -22.46
CA SER A 559 -19.76 9.41 -22.65
C SER A 559 -19.73 7.88 -22.81
N VAL A 560 -18.63 7.35 -23.34
CA VAL A 560 -18.35 5.92 -23.54
C VAL A 560 -17.15 5.48 -22.69
N TRP A 561 -16.95 4.17 -22.53
CA TRP A 561 -15.73 3.68 -21.88
C TRP A 561 -14.49 4.10 -22.66
N CYS A 562 -13.57 4.85 -22.04
CA CYS A 562 -12.39 5.38 -22.70
C CYS A 562 -11.18 5.33 -21.77
N GLU A 563 -10.43 4.23 -21.84
CA GLU A 563 -9.13 4.10 -21.21
C GLU A 563 -8.02 4.43 -22.22
N LYS A 564 -6.87 4.89 -21.72
CA LYS A 564 -5.67 5.07 -22.56
C LYS A 564 -5.17 3.69 -23.03
N GLY A 565 -4.77 3.57 -24.30
CA GLY A 565 -4.07 2.39 -24.83
C GLY A 565 -2.56 2.42 -24.57
N ASP A 566 -1.89 1.27 -24.70
CA ASP A 566 -0.48 1.05 -24.32
C ASP A 566 0.53 1.98 -25.07
N GLU A 567 0.17 2.53 -26.23
CA GLU A 567 1.09 3.23 -27.14
C GLU A 567 1.39 4.70 -26.78
N ALA A 568 0.65 5.33 -25.88
CA ALA A 568 0.71 6.79 -25.69
C ALA A 568 1.72 7.29 -24.63
N ASP A 569 2.77 6.51 -24.32
CA ASP A 569 3.63 6.71 -23.12
C ASP A 569 5.11 6.99 -23.37
N ASN A 570 5.59 7.09 -24.62
CA ASN A 570 7.04 7.06 -24.84
C ASN A 570 7.81 8.31 -24.38
N ARG A 571 7.16 9.44 -24.06
CA ARG A 571 7.80 10.62 -23.40
C ARG A 571 6.79 11.45 -22.60
N PHE A 572 6.51 11.09 -21.34
CA PHE A 572 5.74 11.96 -20.44
C PHE A 572 6.61 13.11 -19.94
N SER A 573 6.30 14.34 -20.35
CA SER A 573 6.89 15.58 -19.82
C SER A 573 5.77 16.50 -19.36
N VAL A 574 5.97 17.16 -18.22
CA VAL A 574 5.05 18.19 -17.72
C VAL A 574 5.30 19.53 -18.44
N ILE A 575 6.53 19.72 -18.96
CA ILE A 575 6.94 20.84 -19.80
C ILE A 575 6.54 20.53 -21.25
N ASN A 576 5.84 21.45 -21.92
CA ASN A 576 5.45 21.28 -23.32
C ASN A 576 6.52 21.85 -24.26
N PRO A 577 7.20 21.04 -25.09
CA PRO A 577 8.16 21.57 -26.06
C PRO A 577 7.49 22.32 -27.22
N LEU A 578 6.19 22.07 -27.48
CA LEU A 578 5.44 22.60 -28.64
C LEU A 578 4.72 23.93 -28.37
N LEU A 579 4.67 24.37 -27.12
CA LEU A 579 4.24 25.72 -26.75
C LEU A 579 5.47 26.39 -26.15
N GLY A 580 6.26 27.08 -26.98
CA GLY A 580 7.54 27.70 -26.63
C GLY A 580 7.46 28.87 -25.65
N GLU A 581 6.51 28.86 -24.71
CA GLU A 581 6.37 29.86 -23.68
C GLU A 581 6.10 29.18 -22.33
N GLY A 582 6.98 29.45 -21.36
CA GLY A 582 6.71 29.23 -19.96
C GLY A 582 5.57 30.16 -19.54
N LEU A 583 4.33 29.75 -19.75
CA LEU A 583 3.18 30.43 -19.15
C LEU A 583 3.18 30.08 -17.66
N ASP A 584 3.65 31.02 -16.87
CA ASP A 584 3.71 30.96 -15.41
C ASP A 584 2.33 30.63 -14.84
N GLU A 585 2.15 29.37 -14.38
CA GLU A 585 0.93 28.97 -13.69
C GLU A 585 0.64 29.87 -12.47
N GLU A 586 1.68 30.50 -11.88
CA GLU A 586 1.56 31.47 -10.79
C GLU A 586 0.80 32.73 -11.19
N MET A 587 1.01 33.27 -12.40
CA MET A 587 0.38 34.51 -12.88
C MET A 587 -1.14 34.37 -13.05
N SER A 588 -1.60 33.16 -13.42
CA SER A 588 -3.04 32.86 -13.55
C SER A 588 -3.81 32.91 -12.22
N THR A 589 -3.11 32.74 -11.09
CA THR A 589 -3.68 32.81 -9.74
C THR A 589 -3.77 34.26 -9.23
N GLU A 590 -2.91 35.14 -9.73
CA GLU A 590 -2.93 36.58 -9.41
C GLU A 590 -4.00 37.33 -10.21
N ILE A 591 -4.19 37.00 -11.50
CA ILE A 591 -5.20 37.64 -12.36
C ILE A 591 -6.62 37.45 -11.80
N THR A 592 -6.92 36.29 -11.20
CA THR A 592 -8.23 36.06 -10.54
C THR A 592 -8.41 36.83 -9.23
N ARG A 593 -7.33 37.34 -8.62
CA ARG A 593 -7.38 38.18 -7.42
C ARG A 593 -7.56 39.66 -7.75
N THR A 594 -7.07 40.12 -8.89
CA THR A 594 -7.18 41.52 -9.34
C THR A 594 -8.53 41.84 -9.97
N ASP A 595 -9.18 40.88 -10.63
CA ASP A 595 -10.49 41.09 -11.28
C ASP A 595 -11.67 41.23 -10.30
N GLY A 596 -11.44 41.04 -8.99
CA GLY A 596 -12.45 41.27 -7.95
C GLY A 596 -12.56 42.72 -7.45
N ARG A 597 -11.79 43.68 -8.02
CA ARG A 597 -11.72 45.05 -7.49
C ARG A 597 -11.80 46.20 -8.50
N ALA A 598 -12.04 45.96 -9.79
CA ALA A 598 -12.23 47.05 -10.75
C ALA A 598 -13.37 46.73 -11.71
N GLY A 599 -14.49 47.46 -11.60
CA GLY A 599 -15.65 47.28 -12.48
C GLY A 599 -16.90 48.00 -11.99
N SER A 600 -16.82 49.31 -11.78
CA SER A 600 -17.98 50.19 -11.56
C SER A 600 -17.66 51.56 -12.14
N GLU A 601 -17.64 51.68 -13.46
CA GLU A 601 -17.79 52.98 -14.12
C GLU A 601 -18.76 52.84 -15.29
N LYS A 602 -19.76 53.73 -15.26
CA LYS A 602 -20.94 53.79 -16.13
C LYS A 602 -20.54 54.18 -17.55
N VAL A 603 -21.15 53.54 -18.53
CA VAL A 603 -21.32 54.09 -19.88
C VAL A 603 -22.83 54.27 -20.09
N MET A 604 -23.27 55.53 -20.12
CA MET A 604 -24.56 55.93 -20.70
C MET A 604 -24.30 56.17 -22.18
N GLU A 605 -24.97 55.39 -23.04
CA GLU A 605 -25.13 55.72 -24.45
C GLU A 605 -26.54 56.29 -24.66
N ASP A 606 -26.58 57.42 -25.35
CA ASP A 606 -27.74 58.10 -25.90
C ASP A 606 -28.48 57.18 -26.89
N GLU A 607 -29.81 57.13 -26.80
CA GLU A 607 -30.68 56.66 -27.88
C GLU A 607 -31.63 57.79 -28.31
N ASP A 608 -31.47 58.20 -29.57
CA ASP A 608 -32.44 58.94 -30.36
C ASP A 608 -33.75 58.12 -30.52
N LYS A 609 -34.85 58.59 -29.92
CA LYS A 609 -36.18 58.86 -30.53
C LYS A 609 -37.31 58.99 -29.51
#